data_AF-A0AAV9S7I3-F1
#
_entry.id   AF-A0AAV9S7I3-F1
#
_cell.length_a   1.000
_cell.length_b   1.000
_cell.length_c   1.000
_cell.angle_alpha   90.00
_cell.angle_beta   90.00
_cell.angle_gamma   90.00
#
_symmetry.space_group_name_H-M   'P 1'
#
loop_
_entity.id
_entity.type
_entity.pdbx_description
1 polymer ?
#
loop_
_entity_poly.entity_id
_entity_poly.type
_entity_poly.pdbx_seq_one_letter_code
_entity_poly.pdbx_strand_id
1 'polypeptide(L)'
;MPITERELKPGGGNIPVSEKNKKEYIERMVKWRIERGVVQQTESLVRGFYEVVDARLVSVFDARELELVIAGTAEIDLSDWRNNTEYRGGYHDNHIVIRWFWAAVERFNNEQRLRLLQFVTGTSSIPYEGFASLRGSNGPRRFCVEKWGKITSLPRAHTCFNRLDLPPYQSFSMLYEKLLTAVEETSTFGLE
;
A
#
# COMPACT_ATOMS: atom_id res chain seq x y z
N MET A 1 -19.02 -25.53 -8.06
CA MET A 1 -18.96 -25.18 -9.49
C MET A 1 -18.11 -26.22 -10.19
N PRO A 2 -18.48 -26.68 -11.40
CA PRO A 2 -17.66 -27.61 -12.15
C PRO A 2 -16.31 -26.97 -12.52
N ILE A 3 -15.24 -27.73 -12.40
CA ILE A 3 -13.92 -27.32 -12.91
C ILE A 3 -14.03 -27.32 -14.43
N THR A 4 -14.00 -26.13 -15.04
CA THR A 4 -14.04 -26.00 -16.49
C THR A 4 -12.60 -25.93 -16.99
N GLU A 5 -12.15 -26.96 -17.68
CA GLU A 5 -10.84 -26.96 -18.34
C GLU A 5 -10.87 -26.08 -19.58
N ARG A 6 -9.81 -25.30 -19.79
CA ARG A 6 -9.65 -24.45 -20.97
C ARG A 6 -8.21 -24.52 -21.45
N GLU A 7 -8.05 -24.81 -22.74
CA GLU A 7 -6.74 -24.85 -23.35
C GLU A 7 -6.16 -23.43 -23.52
N LEU A 8 -4.87 -23.26 -23.23
CA LEU A 8 -4.14 -22.01 -23.40
C LEU A 8 -3.83 -21.70 -24.88
N LYS A 9 -3.87 -22.73 -25.72
CA LYS A 9 -3.76 -22.68 -27.18
C LYS A 9 -4.52 -23.85 -27.79
N PRO A 10 -4.96 -23.76 -29.05
CA PRO A 10 -5.67 -24.85 -29.71
C PRO A 10 -4.89 -26.18 -29.64
N GLY A 11 -5.54 -27.24 -29.17
CA GLY A 11 -4.94 -28.57 -28.98
C GLY A 11 -3.94 -28.65 -27.82
N GLY A 12 -3.92 -27.63 -26.95
CA GLY A 12 -2.96 -27.50 -25.86
C GLY A 12 -3.05 -28.61 -24.81
N GLY A 13 -4.23 -29.24 -24.64
CA GLY A 13 -4.41 -30.32 -23.68
C GLY A 13 -3.52 -31.55 -23.94
N ASN A 14 -3.06 -31.72 -25.18
CA ASN A 14 -2.20 -32.83 -25.60
C ASN A 14 -0.70 -32.47 -25.64
N ILE A 15 -0.33 -31.25 -25.23
CA ILE A 15 1.05 -30.76 -25.34
C ILE A 15 1.67 -30.69 -23.95
N PRO A 16 2.61 -31.60 -23.61
CA PRO A 16 3.29 -31.54 -22.32
C PRO A 16 4.18 -30.29 -22.25
N VAL A 17 4.20 -29.66 -21.08
CA VAL A 17 5.14 -28.57 -20.80
C VAL A 17 6.55 -29.14 -20.68
N SER A 18 7.51 -28.51 -21.34
CA SER A 18 8.91 -28.91 -21.43
C SER A 18 9.81 -27.67 -21.38
N GLU A 19 11.12 -27.88 -21.16
CA GLU A 19 12.10 -26.80 -21.16
C GLU A 19 12.07 -25.94 -22.44
N LYS A 20 11.70 -26.53 -23.58
CA LYS A 20 11.61 -25.84 -24.86
C LYS A 20 10.39 -24.93 -24.98
N ASN A 21 9.26 -25.27 -24.35
CA ASN A 21 8.00 -24.52 -24.47
C ASN A 21 7.59 -23.77 -23.20
N LYS A 22 8.39 -23.86 -22.11
CA LYS A 22 8.08 -23.24 -20.81
C LYS A 22 7.80 -21.73 -20.90
N LYS A 23 8.54 -20.99 -21.73
CA LYS A 23 8.36 -19.53 -21.87
C LYS A 23 6.99 -19.20 -22.46
N GLU A 24 6.62 -19.87 -23.55
CA GLU A 24 5.30 -19.73 -24.18
C GLU A 24 4.18 -20.11 -23.19
N TYR A 25 4.37 -21.21 -22.45
CA TYR A 25 3.41 -21.64 -21.43
C TYR A 25 3.20 -20.55 -20.35
N ILE A 26 4.29 -19.99 -19.80
CA ILE A 26 4.23 -18.92 -18.80
C ILE A 26 3.51 -17.68 -19.35
N GLU A 27 3.89 -17.21 -20.54
CA GLU A 27 3.25 -16.05 -21.18
C GLU A 27 1.74 -16.24 -21.34
N ARG A 28 1.32 -17.42 -21.83
CA ARG A 28 -0.10 -17.74 -21.98
C ARG A 28 -0.82 -17.88 -20.65
N MET A 29 -0.19 -18.47 -19.65
CA MET A 29 -0.74 -18.60 -18.29
C MET A 29 -0.96 -17.24 -17.65
N VAL A 30 0.02 -16.32 -17.75
CA VAL A 30 -0.10 -14.96 -17.24
C VAL A 30 -1.23 -14.22 -17.95
N LYS A 31 -1.25 -14.25 -19.29
CA LYS A 31 -2.33 -13.64 -20.08
C LYS A 31 -3.71 -14.18 -19.67
N TRP A 32 -3.86 -15.50 -19.62
CA TRP A 32 -5.12 -16.13 -19.20
C TRP A 32 -5.51 -15.74 -17.78
N ARG A 33 -4.56 -15.66 -16.85
CA ARG A 33 -4.83 -15.29 -15.44
C ARG A 33 -5.38 -13.87 -15.31
N ILE A 34 -4.91 -12.94 -16.14
CA ILE A 34 -5.33 -11.54 -16.14
C ILE A 34 -6.67 -11.35 -16.86
N GLU A 35 -6.86 -12.04 -17.99
CA GLU A 35 -7.99 -11.80 -18.89
C GLU A 35 -9.24 -12.63 -18.56
N ARG A 36 -9.09 -13.78 -17.89
CA ARG A 36 -10.19 -14.74 -17.68
C ARG A 36 -11.42 -14.11 -17.02
N GLY A 37 -12.54 -14.13 -17.74
CA GLY A 37 -13.84 -13.65 -17.24
C GLY A 37 -14.02 -12.13 -17.31
N VAL A 38 -13.02 -11.37 -17.78
CA VAL A 38 -13.06 -9.91 -17.82
C VAL A 38 -12.73 -9.29 -19.18
N VAL A 39 -12.32 -10.07 -20.20
CA VAL A 39 -11.92 -9.56 -21.54
C VAL A 39 -12.88 -8.51 -22.09
N GLN A 40 -14.17 -8.84 -22.20
CA GLN A 40 -15.16 -7.96 -22.82
C GLN A 40 -15.36 -6.67 -22.02
N GLN A 41 -15.32 -6.76 -20.70
CA GLN A 41 -15.46 -5.62 -19.79
C GLN A 41 -14.24 -4.70 -19.89
N THR A 42 -13.03 -5.28 -19.92
CA THR A 42 -11.78 -4.54 -20.09
C THR A 42 -11.73 -3.85 -21.46
N GLU A 43 -12.06 -4.53 -22.55
CA GLU A 43 -12.10 -3.95 -23.89
C GLU A 43 -13.09 -2.79 -24.00
N SER A 44 -14.28 -2.94 -23.40
CA SER A 44 -15.30 -1.88 -23.37
C SER A 44 -14.82 -0.65 -22.59
N LEU A 45 -14.16 -0.86 -21.44
CA LEU A 45 -13.59 0.21 -20.63
C LEU A 45 -12.48 0.96 -21.39
N VAL A 46 -11.55 0.23 -22.00
CA VAL A 46 -10.45 0.82 -22.79
C VAL A 46 -11.00 1.60 -23.99
N ARG A 47 -11.99 1.05 -24.69
CA ARG A 47 -12.63 1.74 -25.80
C ARG A 47 -13.30 3.04 -25.34
N GLY A 48 -14.13 2.99 -24.29
CA GLY A 48 -14.81 4.18 -23.78
C GLY A 48 -13.82 5.24 -23.28
N PHE A 49 -12.70 4.82 -22.67
CA PHE A 49 -11.64 5.73 -22.26
C PHE A 49 -11.00 6.44 -23.46
N TYR A 50 -10.70 5.70 -24.54
CA TYR A 50 -10.10 6.29 -25.76
C TYR A 50 -11.07 7.09 -26.64
N GLU A 51 -12.39 6.97 -26.43
CA GLU A 51 -13.38 7.87 -27.03
C GLU A 51 -13.30 9.29 -26.43
N VAL A 52 -12.76 9.44 -25.22
CA VAL A 52 -12.63 10.71 -24.51
C VAL A 52 -11.19 11.22 -24.50
N VAL A 53 -10.20 10.34 -24.32
CA VAL A 53 -8.77 10.68 -24.19
C VAL A 53 -7.98 10.06 -25.34
N ASP A 54 -7.23 10.87 -26.07
CA ASP A 54 -6.41 10.38 -27.19
C ASP A 54 -5.37 9.35 -26.70
N ALA A 55 -5.37 8.15 -27.27
CA ALA A 55 -4.45 7.06 -26.92
C ALA A 55 -2.97 7.48 -27.03
N ARG A 56 -2.63 8.45 -27.89
CA ARG A 56 -1.28 9.00 -28.01
C ARG A 56 -0.83 9.73 -26.75
N LEU A 57 -1.74 10.43 -26.08
CA LEU A 57 -1.47 11.11 -24.80
C LEU A 57 -1.31 10.12 -23.66
N VAL A 58 -1.95 8.95 -23.75
CA VAL A 58 -1.86 7.89 -22.74
C VAL A 58 -0.57 7.10 -22.89
N SER A 59 -0.13 6.86 -24.14
CA SER A 59 1.06 6.06 -24.45
C SER A 59 2.40 6.63 -23.97
N VAL A 60 2.43 7.89 -23.53
CA VAL A 60 3.64 8.53 -22.98
C VAL A 60 3.91 8.12 -21.53
N PHE A 61 2.90 7.57 -20.84
CA PHE A 61 2.99 7.18 -19.44
C PHE A 61 3.26 5.68 -19.29
N ASP A 62 4.08 5.31 -18.32
CA ASP A 62 4.09 3.95 -17.78
C ASP A 62 2.82 3.67 -16.95
N ALA A 63 2.61 2.42 -16.52
CA ALA A 63 1.42 2.03 -15.77
C ALA A 63 1.25 2.80 -14.45
N ARG A 64 2.35 3.15 -13.76
CA ARG A 64 2.34 3.86 -12.48
C ARG A 64 2.10 5.36 -12.68
N GLU A 65 2.69 5.93 -13.72
CA GLU A 65 2.45 7.32 -14.09
C GLU A 65 1.00 7.54 -14.51
N LEU A 66 0.43 6.61 -15.29
CA LEU A 66 -0.97 6.66 -15.68
C LEU A 66 -1.91 6.51 -14.47
N GLU A 67 -1.58 5.60 -13.54
CA GLU A 67 -2.28 5.48 -12.26
C GLU A 67 -2.27 6.81 -11.50
N LEU A 68 -1.10 7.45 -11.38
CA LEU A 68 -0.97 8.74 -10.69
C LEU A 68 -1.79 9.86 -11.36
N VAL A 69 -1.83 9.91 -12.69
CA VAL A 69 -2.60 10.91 -13.44
C VAL A 69 -4.11 10.71 -13.24
N ILE A 70 -4.58 9.46 -13.23
CA ILE A 70 -6.01 9.13 -13.10
C ILE A 70 -6.48 9.24 -11.65
N ALA A 71 -5.73 8.66 -10.71
CA ALA A 71 -6.10 8.61 -9.30
C ALA A 71 -5.73 9.90 -8.54
N GLY A 72 -4.89 10.75 -9.14
CA GLY A 72 -4.22 11.83 -8.45
C GLY A 72 -3.17 11.32 -7.47
N THR A 73 -2.51 12.23 -6.75
CA THR A 73 -1.82 11.84 -5.52
C THR A 73 -2.89 11.40 -4.53
N ALA A 74 -2.87 10.13 -4.09
CA ALA A 74 -3.69 9.68 -2.97
C ALA A 74 -3.30 10.50 -1.73
N GLU A 75 -3.99 11.62 -1.52
CA GLU A 75 -3.79 12.44 -0.34
C GLU A 75 -4.34 11.67 0.85
N ILE A 76 -3.48 11.46 1.84
CA ILE A 76 -3.89 10.74 3.03
C ILE A 76 -4.84 11.62 3.83
N ASP A 77 -6.08 11.16 4.00
CA ASP A 77 -7.04 11.74 4.94
C ASP A 77 -6.55 11.53 6.38
N LEU A 78 -5.96 12.59 6.96
CA LEU A 78 -5.43 12.57 8.32
C LEU A 78 -6.53 12.43 9.38
N SER A 79 -7.74 12.92 9.11
CA SER A 79 -8.87 12.78 10.02
C SER A 79 -9.32 11.33 10.06
N ASP A 80 -9.47 10.69 8.90
CA ASP A 80 -9.81 9.26 8.82
C ASP A 80 -8.74 8.39 9.49
N TRP A 81 -7.46 8.66 9.23
CA TRP A 81 -6.36 7.94 9.86
C TRP A 81 -6.40 8.06 11.39
N ARG A 82 -6.55 9.27 11.92
CA ARG A 82 -6.60 9.51 13.36
C ARG A 82 -7.82 8.88 14.02
N ASN A 83 -9.00 9.02 13.42
CA ASN A 83 -10.25 8.47 13.95
C ASN A 83 -10.24 6.93 14.00
N ASN A 84 -9.44 6.29 13.16
CA ASN A 84 -9.30 4.84 13.10
C ASN A 84 -8.02 4.30 13.77
N THR A 85 -7.31 5.13 14.54
CA THR A 85 -6.10 4.73 15.25
C THR A 85 -6.41 4.21 16.66
N GLU A 86 -5.86 3.05 17.02
CA GLU A 86 -5.84 2.52 18.38
C GLU A 86 -4.63 3.02 19.17
N TYR A 87 -4.81 3.27 20.47
CA TYR A 87 -3.73 3.67 21.36
C TYR A 87 -3.54 2.65 22.49
N ARG A 88 -2.28 2.36 22.85
CA ARG A 88 -1.91 1.36 23.88
C ARG A 88 -0.79 1.83 24.79
N GLY A 89 -0.57 1.12 25.90
CA GLY A 89 0.51 1.43 26.85
C GLY A 89 0.28 2.72 27.65
N GLY A 90 -0.99 3.14 27.81
CA GLY A 90 -1.36 4.39 28.48
C GLY A 90 -1.40 5.63 27.58
N TYR A 91 -1.09 5.48 26.29
CA TYR A 91 -1.46 6.50 25.31
C TYR A 91 -2.96 6.48 25.03
N HIS A 92 -3.48 7.65 24.69
CA HIS A 92 -4.84 7.92 24.25
C HIS A 92 -4.81 9.19 23.38
N ASP A 93 -5.88 9.49 22.65
CA ASP A 93 -5.89 10.56 21.64
C ASP A 93 -5.48 11.95 22.19
N ASN A 94 -5.92 12.26 23.42
CA ASN A 94 -5.58 13.51 24.11
C ASN A 94 -4.17 13.53 24.77
N HIS A 95 -3.43 12.43 24.77
CA HIS A 95 -2.11 12.36 25.39
C HIS A 95 -1.13 13.28 24.65
N ILE A 96 -0.29 14.03 25.37
CA ILE A 96 0.57 15.07 24.77
C ILE A 96 1.48 14.53 23.65
N VAL A 97 2.08 13.36 23.85
CA VAL A 97 2.92 12.69 22.85
C VAL A 97 2.14 12.30 21.60
N ILE A 98 0.85 11.91 21.74
CA ILE A 98 -0.01 11.57 20.60
C ILE A 98 -0.43 12.83 19.85
N ARG A 99 -0.72 13.93 20.56
CA ARG A 99 -0.96 15.23 19.92
C ARG A 99 0.26 15.71 19.13
N TRP A 100 1.47 15.50 19.66
CA TRP A 100 2.72 15.78 18.94
C TRP A 100 2.93 14.87 17.75
N PHE A 101 2.61 13.57 17.87
CA PHE A 101 2.64 12.65 16.74
C PHE A 101 1.77 13.15 15.60
N TRP A 102 0.50 13.45 15.83
CA TRP A 102 -0.38 13.96 14.77
C TRP A 102 0.04 15.32 14.24
N ALA A 103 0.53 16.23 15.09
CA ALA A 103 1.09 17.50 14.63
C ALA A 103 2.34 17.30 13.76
N ALA A 104 3.14 16.25 13.98
CA ALA A 104 4.27 15.92 13.13
C ALA A 104 3.81 15.35 11.78
N VAL A 105 2.83 14.43 11.79
CA VAL A 105 2.23 13.86 10.57
C VAL A 105 1.55 14.92 9.71
N GLU A 106 0.92 15.92 10.33
CA GLU A 106 0.32 17.07 9.63
C GLU A 106 1.40 17.92 8.92
N ARG A 107 2.58 18.08 9.53
CA ARG A 107 3.72 18.78 8.91
C ARG A 107 4.43 17.99 7.81
N PHE A 108 4.31 16.67 7.81
CA PHE A 108 4.85 15.85 6.74
C PHE A 108 4.16 16.15 5.41
N ASN A 109 4.93 16.12 4.32
CA ASN A 109 4.36 16.11 2.98
C ASN A 109 3.71 14.74 2.69
N ASN A 110 2.95 14.63 1.59
CA ASN A 110 2.20 13.40 1.31
C ASN A 110 3.11 12.17 1.12
N GLU A 111 4.28 12.35 0.52
CA GLU A 111 5.29 11.29 0.35
C GLU A 111 5.79 10.77 1.70
N GLN A 112 6.12 11.66 2.64
CA GLN A 112 6.53 11.30 4.01
C GLN A 112 5.40 10.61 4.78
N ARG A 113 4.14 11.02 4.58
CA ARG A 113 2.97 10.33 5.18
C ARG A 113 2.81 8.92 4.62
N LEU A 114 2.96 8.72 3.31
CA LEU A 114 2.91 7.40 2.66
C LEU A 114 4.07 6.50 3.13
N ARG A 115 5.27 7.06 3.30
CA ARG A 115 6.42 6.34 3.89
C ARG A 115 6.18 5.96 5.34
N LEU A 116 5.58 6.83 6.14
CA LEU A 116 5.18 6.49 7.52
C LEU A 116 4.16 5.36 7.53
N LEU A 117 3.17 5.39 6.63
CA LEU A 117 2.20 4.32 6.49
C LEU A 117 2.89 2.99 6.14
N GLN A 118 3.79 3.02 5.15
CA GLN A 118 4.58 1.85 4.75
C GLN A 118 5.48 1.35 5.86
N PHE A 119 6.13 2.25 6.61
CA PHE A 119 6.96 1.90 7.76
C PHE A 119 6.17 1.08 8.78
N VAL A 120 4.93 1.49 9.08
CA VAL A 120 4.11 0.86 10.13
C VAL A 120 3.32 -0.35 9.65
N THR A 121 2.91 -0.39 8.38
CA THR A 121 1.98 -1.41 7.85
C THR A 121 2.62 -2.35 6.83
N GLY A 122 3.81 -2.01 6.33
CA GLY A 122 4.48 -2.72 5.23
C GLY A 122 3.98 -2.34 3.83
N THR A 123 2.97 -1.47 3.71
CA THR A 123 2.44 -1.00 2.42
C THR A 123 2.09 0.49 2.46
N SER A 124 2.24 1.19 1.34
CA SER A 124 1.77 2.57 1.19
C SER A 124 0.30 2.64 0.73
N SER A 125 -0.36 1.50 0.47
CA SER A 125 -1.74 1.45 -0.02
C SER A 125 -2.75 1.58 1.12
N ILE A 126 -3.71 2.50 0.96
CA ILE A 126 -4.89 2.62 1.84
C ILE A 126 -6.06 1.87 1.18
N PRO A 127 -6.80 1.02 1.89
CA PRO A 127 -8.03 0.40 1.37
C PRO A 127 -9.02 1.45 0.87
N TYR A 128 -9.80 1.16 -0.16
CA TYR A 128 -10.80 2.12 -0.67
C TYR A 128 -11.83 2.52 0.41
N GLU A 129 -12.07 1.64 1.38
CA GLU A 129 -12.96 1.82 2.54
C GLU A 129 -12.32 2.67 3.66
N GLY A 130 -11.09 3.16 3.47
CA GLY A 130 -10.35 3.97 4.43
C GLY A 130 -9.58 3.17 5.49
N PHE A 131 -9.09 3.88 6.51
CA PHE A 131 -8.24 3.35 7.57
C PHE A 131 -8.97 2.36 8.50
N ALA A 132 -10.30 2.41 8.55
CA ALA A 132 -11.12 1.45 9.28
C ALA A 132 -10.96 0.01 8.78
N SER A 133 -10.66 -0.15 7.49
CA SER A 133 -10.55 -1.44 6.79
C SER A 133 -9.12 -1.94 6.64
N LEU A 134 -8.15 -1.35 7.35
CA LEU A 134 -6.77 -1.86 7.36
C LEU A 134 -6.71 -3.33 7.78
N ARG A 135 -5.81 -4.06 7.15
CA ARG A 135 -5.58 -5.49 7.40
C ARG A 135 -4.14 -5.71 7.86
N GLY A 136 -3.97 -6.61 8.82
CA GLY A 136 -2.67 -7.17 9.20
C GLY A 136 -2.56 -8.61 8.70
N SER A 137 -1.54 -9.33 9.17
CA SER A 137 -1.26 -10.71 8.74
C SER A 137 -2.39 -11.70 9.04
N ASN A 138 -3.16 -11.45 10.11
CA ASN A 138 -4.20 -12.36 10.61
C ASN A 138 -5.63 -11.82 10.40
N GLY A 139 -5.83 -10.87 9.46
CA GLY A 139 -7.14 -10.29 9.16
C GLY A 139 -7.27 -8.79 9.49
N PRO A 140 -8.49 -8.27 9.70
CA PRO A 140 -8.71 -6.86 9.99
C PRO A 140 -7.90 -6.37 11.20
N ARG A 141 -7.13 -5.30 11.01
CA ARG A 141 -6.26 -4.74 12.04
C ARG A 141 -6.06 -3.24 11.81
N ARG A 142 -6.55 -2.44 12.76
CA ARG A 142 -6.38 -0.99 12.76
C ARG A 142 -4.93 -0.58 12.96
N PHE A 143 -4.60 0.62 12.51
CA PHE A 143 -3.35 1.28 12.87
C PHE A 143 -3.29 1.48 14.39
N CYS A 144 -2.14 1.19 15.01
CA CYS A 144 -1.99 1.22 16.45
C CYS A 144 -0.72 1.97 16.86
N VAL A 145 -0.81 2.89 17.82
CA VAL A 145 0.34 3.54 18.45
C VAL A 145 0.45 3.09 19.90
N GLU A 146 1.55 2.43 20.24
CA GLU A 146 1.80 1.87 21.57
C GLU A 146 2.97 2.60 22.25
N LYS A 147 2.77 3.03 23.50
CA LYS A 147 3.88 3.58 24.30
C LYS A 147 4.89 2.48 24.60
N TRP A 148 6.08 2.59 24.04
CA TRP A 148 7.15 1.62 24.26
C TRP A 148 8.54 2.27 24.13
N GLY A 149 9.50 1.80 24.92
CA GLY A 149 10.90 2.15 24.77
C GLY A 149 11.37 3.33 25.63
N LYS A 150 12.63 3.72 25.44
CA LYS A 150 13.27 4.83 26.15
C LYS A 150 13.22 6.09 25.29
N ILE A 151 13.28 7.26 25.92
CA ILE A 151 13.29 8.57 25.23
C ILE A 151 14.42 8.68 24.19
N THR A 152 15.52 7.96 24.37
CA THR A 152 16.66 7.94 23.42
C THR A 152 16.45 7.00 22.23
N SER A 153 15.48 6.08 22.30
CA SER A 153 15.20 5.10 21.24
C SER A 153 14.53 5.77 20.03
N LEU A 154 14.77 5.22 18.84
CA LEU A 154 13.96 5.51 17.66
C LEU A 154 12.60 4.79 17.75
N PRO A 155 11.55 5.29 17.07
CA PRO A 155 10.31 4.55 16.89
C PRO A 155 10.56 3.26 16.14
N ARG A 156 9.74 2.24 16.39
CA ARG A 156 9.84 0.94 15.71
C ARG A 156 8.47 0.48 15.24
N ALA A 157 8.44 -0.30 14.18
CA ALA A 157 7.20 -0.83 13.63
C ALA A 157 7.11 -2.36 13.75
N HIS A 158 5.89 -2.84 13.90
CA HIS A 158 5.53 -4.25 13.76
C HIS A 158 4.47 -4.35 12.67
N THR A 159 4.92 -4.51 11.42
CA THR A 159 4.08 -4.44 10.21
C THR A 159 2.93 -5.44 10.22
N CYS A 160 3.17 -6.68 10.68
CA CYS A 160 2.13 -7.71 10.81
C CYS A 160 0.91 -7.25 11.64
N PHE A 161 1.10 -6.28 12.55
CA PHE A 161 0.08 -5.80 13.47
C PHE A 161 -0.32 -4.34 13.24
N ASN A 162 0.17 -3.69 12.18
CA ASN A 162 -0.02 -2.26 11.91
C ASN A 162 0.32 -1.39 13.13
N ARG A 163 1.39 -1.75 13.87
CA ARG A 163 1.71 -1.13 15.16
C ARG A 163 3.01 -0.33 15.12
N LEU A 164 2.93 0.92 15.58
CA LEU A 164 4.05 1.80 15.88
C LEU A 164 4.33 1.81 17.39
N ASP A 165 5.51 1.34 17.77
CA ASP A 165 6.09 1.53 19.10
C ASP A 165 6.67 2.95 19.17
N LEU A 166 6.01 3.85 19.90
CA LEU A 166 6.38 5.25 20.00
C LEU A 166 6.90 5.59 21.42
N PRO A 167 8.20 5.92 21.57
CA PRO A 167 8.75 6.32 22.86
C PRO A 167 8.09 7.57 23.45
N PRO A 168 8.08 7.72 24.79
CA PRO A 168 7.50 8.88 25.46
C PRO A 168 8.45 10.08 25.40
N TYR A 169 8.68 10.60 24.19
CA TYR A 169 9.51 11.78 23.97
C TYR A 169 9.05 12.96 24.81
N GLN A 170 10.00 13.81 25.19
CA GLN A 170 9.75 14.94 26.11
C GLN A 170 9.46 16.26 25.40
N SER A 171 9.62 16.32 24.07
CA SER A 171 9.32 17.50 23.27
C SER A 171 8.85 17.15 21.86
N PHE A 172 8.12 18.08 21.24
CA PHE A 172 7.70 17.97 19.85
C PHE A 172 8.89 17.81 18.91
N SER A 173 9.93 18.63 19.05
CA SER A 173 11.11 18.60 18.16
C SER A 173 11.80 17.24 18.20
N MET A 174 11.95 16.65 19.39
CA MET A 174 12.56 15.33 19.54
C MET A 174 11.71 14.24 18.87
N LEU A 175 10.39 14.29 19.04
CA LEU A 175 9.48 13.36 18.37
C LEU A 175 9.59 13.51 16.86
N TYR A 176 9.53 14.75 16.35
CA TYR A 176 9.55 15.03 14.92
C TYR A 176 10.83 14.52 14.26
N GLU A 177 12.00 14.86 14.82
CA GLU A 177 13.29 14.39 14.29
C GLU A 177 13.39 12.86 14.32
N LYS A 178 13.09 12.23 15.46
CA LYS A 178 13.20 10.77 15.61
C LYS A 178 12.22 10.02 14.71
N LEU A 179 11.01 10.55 14.52
CA LEU A 179 10.01 9.97 13.63
C LEU A 179 10.44 10.11 12.17
N LEU A 180 10.91 11.30 11.76
CA LEU A 180 11.38 11.54 10.41
C LEU A 180 12.58 10.64 10.08
N THR A 181 13.57 10.56 10.97
CA THR A 181 14.72 9.67 10.82
C THR A 181 14.28 8.21 10.61
N ALA A 182 13.38 7.69 11.46
CA ALA A 182 12.92 6.30 11.31
C ALA A 182 12.18 6.05 9.99
N VAL A 183 11.40 7.00 9.51
CA VAL A 183 10.65 6.90 8.25
C VAL A 183 11.59 6.98 7.04
N GLU A 184 12.61 7.84 7.07
CA GLU A 184 13.53 8.03 5.94
C GLU A 184 14.60 6.94 5.87
N GLU A 185 15.13 6.46 7.00
CA GLU A 185 16.20 5.45 7.04
C GLU A 185 15.71 4.02 6.72
N THR A 186 14.39 3.77 6.69
CA THR A 186 13.84 2.45 6.34
C THR A 186 13.76 2.24 4.81
N SER A 187 14.08 3.26 4.01
CA SER A 187 14.07 3.23 2.54
C SER A 187 15.06 2.22 1.92
N THR A 188 15.97 1.66 2.72
CA THR A 188 17.03 0.74 2.27
C THR A 188 16.55 -0.71 2.05
N PHE A 189 15.28 -1.04 2.34
CA PHE A 189 14.75 -2.41 2.17
C PHE A 189 13.93 -2.61 0.88
N GLY A 190 13.75 -1.57 0.05
CA GLY A 190 12.94 -1.60 -1.18
C GLY A 190 13.72 -1.51 -2.49
N LEU A 191 15.05 -1.52 -2.44
CA LEU A 191 15.93 -1.47 -3.60
C LEU A 191 16.99 -2.57 -3.50
N GLU A 192 16.58 -3.80 -3.79
CA GLU A 192 17.37 -4.86 -4.44
C GLU A 192 16.44 -5.78 -5.24
#